data_AF-A0A6A7GDQ4-F1
#
_entry.id   AF-A0A6A7GDQ4-F1
#
_cell.length_a   1.000
_cell.length_b   1.000
_cell.length_c   1.000
_cell.angle_alpha   90.00
_cell.angle_beta   90.00
_cell.angle_gamma   90.00
#
_symmetry.space_group_name_H-M   'P 1'
#
loop_
_entity.id
_entity.type
_entity.pdbx_description
1 polymer ?
#
loop_
_entity_poly.entity_id
_entity_poly.type
_entity_poly.pdbx_seq_one_letter_code
_entity_poly.pdbx_strand_id
1 'polypeptide(L)'
;MTPLVAADHPATKRMFYLVNPEFQPTSRRTVGRDIDKLMERGRTQVVNLLFHQKWVATTADSWTAHSRAFLGMTVHWIDKDTLKRRHATLACKEVKERQTHQLLGKLITEIHQDFSIHGKVAATTTDNGANYVAAFNAFGEANQDQEDLPVD
;
A
#
# COMPACT_ATOMS: atom_id res chain seq x y z
N MET A 1 -22.08 -8.96 -6.26
CA MET A 1 -22.44 -8.13 -5.10
C MET A 1 -21.16 -7.51 -4.56
N THR A 2 -21.04 -6.18 -4.47
CA THR A 2 -19.85 -5.55 -3.86
C THR A 2 -20.05 -5.42 -2.35
N PRO A 3 -18.99 -5.37 -1.53
CA PRO A 3 -19.12 -5.30 -0.07
C PRO A 3 -19.98 -4.13 0.41
N LEU A 4 -19.88 -2.97 -0.24
CA LEU A 4 -20.66 -1.78 0.08
C LEU A 4 -22.16 -1.94 -0.21
N VAL A 5 -22.54 -2.72 -1.24
CA VAL A 5 -23.96 -2.97 -1.56
C VAL A 5 -24.64 -3.78 -0.45
N ALA A 6 -23.89 -4.58 0.31
CA ALA A 6 -24.44 -5.33 1.44
C ALA A 6 -25.06 -4.41 2.51
N ALA A 7 -24.55 -3.19 2.70
CA ALA A 7 -25.08 -2.22 3.67
C ALA A 7 -26.53 -1.81 3.36
N ASP A 8 -26.88 -1.72 2.07
CA ASP A 8 -28.23 -1.35 1.63
C ASP A 8 -29.11 -2.53 1.23
N HIS A 9 -28.56 -3.75 1.21
CA HIS A 9 -29.25 -4.93 0.71
C HIS A 9 -30.49 -5.24 1.57
N PRO A 10 -31.67 -5.53 0.96
CA PRO A 10 -32.91 -5.78 1.70
C PRO A 10 -32.79 -6.90 2.74
N ALA A 11 -32.05 -7.97 2.43
CA ALA A 11 -31.82 -9.06 3.38
C ALA A 11 -31.01 -8.60 4.60
N THR A 12 -30.01 -7.74 4.42
CA THR A 12 -29.21 -7.16 5.52
C THR A 12 -30.08 -6.28 6.41
N LYS A 13 -30.90 -5.41 5.80
CA LYS A 13 -31.83 -4.55 6.55
C LYS A 13 -32.85 -5.37 7.34
N ARG A 14 -33.40 -6.41 6.72
CA ARG A 14 -34.31 -7.35 7.39
C ARG A 14 -33.63 -8.07 8.55
N MET A 15 -32.40 -8.54 8.37
CA MET A 15 -31.63 -9.19 9.43
C MET A 15 -31.43 -8.25 10.64
N PHE A 16 -30.95 -7.02 10.40
CA PHE A 16 -30.75 -6.06 11.50
C PHE A 16 -32.05 -5.68 12.20
N TYR A 17 -33.14 -5.50 11.46
CA TYR A 17 -34.46 -5.25 12.04
C TYR A 17 -34.93 -6.40 12.94
N LEU A 18 -34.69 -7.65 12.54
CA LEU A 18 -35.06 -8.83 13.35
C LEU A 18 -34.21 -8.96 14.63
N VAL A 19 -32.95 -8.53 14.60
CA VAL A 19 -32.04 -8.59 15.76
C VAL A 19 -32.29 -7.43 16.72
N ASN A 20 -32.47 -6.21 16.21
CA ASN A 20 -32.77 -5.02 16.98
C ASN A 20 -33.58 -4.03 16.12
N PRO A 21 -34.91 -3.93 16.31
CA PRO A 21 -35.77 -3.03 15.54
C PRO A 21 -35.44 -1.54 15.69
N GLU A 22 -34.79 -1.13 16.80
CA GLU A 22 -34.39 0.26 17.03
C GLU A 22 -33.09 0.62 16.30
N PHE A 23 -32.29 -0.37 15.92
CA PHE A 23 -31.05 -0.14 15.19
C PHE A 23 -31.36 0.22 13.73
N GLN A 24 -30.92 1.40 13.31
CA GLN A 24 -31.04 1.86 11.93
C GLN A 24 -29.74 1.56 11.17
N PRO A 25 -29.74 0.62 10.20
CA PRO A 25 -28.54 0.28 9.45
C PRO A 25 -28.02 1.48 8.66
N THR A 26 -26.71 1.67 8.73
CA THR A 26 -26.00 2.70 7.99
C THR A 26 -26.12 2.48 6.48
N SER A 27 -26.41 3.55 5.72
CA SER A 27 -26.51 3.44 4.26
C SER A 27 -25.15 3.18 3.61
N ARG A 28 -25.16 2.62 2.39
CA ARG A 28 -23.96 2.41 1.57
C ARG A 28 -23.14 3.68 1.41
N ARG A 29 -23.82 4.81 1.20
CA ARG A 29 -23.17 6.12 1.01
C ARG A 29 -22.41 6.54 2.25
N THR A 30 -23.01 6.37 3.43
CA THR A 30 -22.36 6.70 4.70
C THR A 30 -21.18 5.78 4.97
N VAL A 31 -21.33 4.46 4.79
CA VAL A 31 -20.22 3.49 4.96
C VAL A 31 -19.06 3.83 4.01
N GLY A 32 -19.33 4.11 2.74
CA GLY A 32 -18.29 4.49 1.77
C GLY A 32 -17.52 5.74 2.20
N ARG A 33 -18.24 6.82 2.54
CA ARG A 33 -17.64 8.07 3.03
C ARG A 33 -16.80 7.84 4.29
N ASP A 34 -17.28 7.01 5.21
CA ASP A 34 -16.58 6.78 6.47
C ASP A 34 -15.33 5.91 6.26
N ILE A 35 -15.34 4.97 5.32
CA ILE A 35 -14.14 4.26 4.86
C ILE A 35 -13.13 5.25 4.28
N ASP A 36 -13.56 6.16 3.40
CA ASP A 36 -12.65 7.17 2.80
C ASP A 36 -11.99 8.03 3.87
N LYS A 37 -12.77 8.49 4.87
CA LYS A 37 -12.25 9.24 6.02
C LYS A 37 -11.27 8.43 6.87
N LEU A 38 -11.55 7.14 7.09
CA LEU A 38 -10.66 6.25 7.84
C LEU A 38 -9.36 6.01 7.08
N MET A 39 -9.42 5.84 5.77
CA MET A 39 -8.24 5.70 4.91
C MET A 39 -7.35 6.94 4.98
N GLU A 40 -7.92 8.14 4.85
CA GLU A 40 -7.17 9.40 4.93
C GLU A 40 -6.52 9.60 6.31
N ARG A 41 -7.28 9.33 7.37
CA ARG A 41 -6.77 9.38 8.74
C ARG A 41 -5.63 8.38 8.95
N GLY A 42 -5.82 7.14 8.50
CA GLY A 42 -4.82 6.08 8.59
C GLY A 42 -3.54 6.45 7.84
N ARG A 43 -3.67 6.99 6.63
CA ARG A 43 -2.53 7.50 5.85
C ARG A 43 -1.76 8.56 6.63
N THR A 44 -2.45 9.57 7.15
CA THR A 44 -1.83 10.65 7.95
C THR A 44 -1.09 10.09 9.17
N GLN A 45 -1.70 9.14 9.89
CA GLN A 45 -1.08 8.49 11.05
C GLN A 45 0.19 7.73 10.66
N VAL A 46 0.16 6.98 9.56
CA VAL A 46 1.33 6.24 9.06
C VAL A 46 2.45 7.20 8.64
N VAL A 47 2.14 8.27 7.90
CA VAL A 47 3.13 9.30 7.53
C VAL A 47 3.79 9.91 8.77
N ASN A 48 3.00 10.34 9.74
CA ASN A 48 3.51 10.93 10.99
C ASN A 48 4.37 9.93 11.79
N LEU A 49 3.98 8.65 11.80
CA LEU A 49 4.77 7.61 12.46
C LEU A 49 6.12 7.42 11.76
N LEU A 50 6.11 7.30 10.43
CA LEU A 50 7.31 7.05 9.63
C LEU A 50 8.24 8.26 9.57
N PHE A 51 7.72 9.47 9.79
CA PHE A 51 8.52 10.69 9.92
C PHE A 51 9.60 10.56 11.00
N HIS A 52 9.31 9.89 12.11
CA HIS A 52 10.23 9.72 13.24
C HIS A 52 11.21 8.54 13.07
N GLN A 53 11.01 7.71 12.05
CA GLN A 53 11.90 6.60 11.76
C GLN A 53 13.11 7.09 10.95
N LYS A 54 14.30 6.62 11.33
CA LYS A 54 15.55 6.92 10.61
C LYS A 54 15.73 6.02 9.40
N TRP A 55 15.43 4.73 9.58
CA TRP A 55 15.58 3.69 8.57
C TRP A 55 14.32 2.84 8.51
N VAL A 56 13.91 2.47 7.31
CA VAL A 56 12.80 1.56 7.06
C VAL A 56 13.19 0.53 6.00
N ALA A 57 12.53 -0.61 6.00
CA ALA A 57 12.59 -1.57 4.91
C ALA A 57 11.18 -1.73 4.33
N THR A 58 11.07 -1.94 3.03
CA THR A 58 9.77 -2.18 2.39
C THR A 58 9.71 -3.57 1.78
N THR A 59 8.51 -4.14 1.71
CA THR A 59 8.25 -5.30 0.87
C THR A 59 7.22 -4.94 -0.17
N ALA A 60 7.41 -5.36 -1.42
CA ALA A 60 6.44 -5.18 -2.49
C ALA A 60 6.10 -6.53 -3.11
N ASP A 61 4.81 -6.74 -3.33
CA ASP A 61 4.27 -7.96 -3.93
C ASP A 61 3.27 -7.58 -5.02
N SER A 62 3.27 -8.33 -6.12
CA SER A 62 2.33 -8.11 -7.22
C SER A 62 1.72 -9.42 -7.64
N TRP A 63 0.40 -9.41 -7.80
CA TRP A 63 -0.33 -10.59 -8.21
C TRP A 63 -1.40 -10.23 -9.22
N THR A 64 -1.82 -11.23 -9.99
CA THR A 64 -2.97 -11.16 -10.87
C THR A 64 -4.07 -12.04 -10.32
N ALA A 65 -5.27 -11.50 -10.16
CA ALA A 65 -6.46 -12.24 -9.77
C ALA A 65 -7.66 -11.78 -10.60
N HIS A 66 -8.42 -12.73 -11.16
CA HIS A 66 -9.62 -12.44 -11.98
C HIS A 66 -9.36 -11.41 -13.10
N SER A 67 -8.26 -11.58 -13.84
CA SER A 67 -7.83 -10.68 -14.93
C SER A 67 -7.53 -9.24 -14.49
N ARG A 68 -7.28 -9.03 -13.19
CA ARG A 68 -6.90 -7.74 -12.62
C ARG A 68 -5.55 -7.87 -11.94
N ALA A 69 -4.71 -6.87 -12.16
CA ALA A 69 -3.38 -6.78 -11.59
C ALA A 69 -3.40 -5.93 -10.32
N PHE A 70 -2.62 -6.31 -9.31
CA PHE A 70 -2.54 -5.61 -8.03
C PHE A 70 -1.10 -5.44 -7.59
N LEU A 71 -0.87 -4.37 -6.83
CA LEU A 71 0.37 -4.09 -6.11
C LEU A 71 0.05 -3.92 -4.62
N GLY A 72 0.65 -4.78 -3.82
CA GLY A 72 0.70 -4.69 -2.37
C GLY A 72 2.07 -4.20 -1.93
N MET A 73 2.10 -3.30 -0.95
CA MET A 73 3.36 -2.83 -0.38
C MET A 73 3.23 -2.59 1.11
N THR A 74 4.22 -3.06 1.87
CA THR A 74 4.30 -2.84 3.31
C THR A 74 5.64 -2.23 3.69
N VAL A 75 5.66 -1.45 4.76
CA VAL A 75 6.86 -0.89 5.37
C VAL A 75 7.09 -1.55 6.72
N HIS A 76 8.35 -1.74 7.07
CA HIS A 76 8.82 -2.35 8.30
C HIS A 76 9.87 -1.46 8.93
N TRP A 77 9.85 -1.36 10.26
CA TRP A 77 10.88 -0.67 11.03
C TRP A 77 11.06 -1.35 12.38
N ILE A 78 12.18 -1.07 13.05
CA ILE A 78 12.42 -1.49 14.43
C ILE A 78 12.02 -0.33 15.35
N ASP A 79 11.08 -0.59 16.24
CA ASP A 79 10.67 0.35 17.27
C ASP A 79 11.84 0.56 18.26
N LYS A 80 12.24 1.81 18.48
CA LYS A 80 13.47 2.13 19.24
C LYS A 80 13.38 1.74 20.71
N ASP A 81 12.19 1.83 21.30
CA ASP A 81 11.99 1.60 22.73
C ASP A 81 11.80 0.12 23.03
N THR A 82 11.06 -0.59 22.19
CA THR A 82 10.71 -2.00 22.40
C THR A 82 11.61 -2.98 21.65
N LEU A 83 12.42 -2.49 20.69
CA LEU A 83 13.23 -3.29 19.75
C LEU A 83 12.43 -4.31 18.94
N LYS A 84 11.09 -4.17 18.90
CA LYS A 84 10.22 -5.05 18.13
C LYS A 84 10.07 -4.54 16.71
N ARG A 85 10.05 -5.47 15.76
CA ARG A 85 9.66 -5.17 14.38
C ARG A 85 8.21 -4.75 14.34
N ARG A 86 7.95 -3.59 13.74
CA ARG A 86 6.63 -3.07 13.42
C ARG A 86 6.45 -3.00 11.92
N HIS A 87 5.20 -2.94 11.48
CA HIS A 87 4.88 -2.83 10.07
C HIS A 87 3.61 -2.00 9.85
N ALA A 88 3.46 -1.49 8.64
CA ALA A 88 2.26 -0.83 8.15
C ALA A 88 2.08 -1.08 6.65
N THR A 89 0.83 -1.08 6.19
CA THR A 89 0.51 -1.18 4.76
C THR A 89 0.63 0.19 4.11
N LEU A 90 1.42 0.29 3.05
CA LEU A 90 1.56 1.50 2.24
C LEU A 90 0.62 1.48 1.03
N ALA A 91 0.44 0.31 0.42
CA ALA A 91 -0.42 0.17 -0.73
C ALA A 91 -1.11 -1.20 -0.78
N CYS A 92 -2.34 -1.18 -1.27
CA CYS A 92 -3.06 -2.32 -1.80
C CYS A 92 -3.92 -1.76 -2.93
N LYS A 93 -3.33 -1.62 -4.13
CA LYS A 93 -3.96 -0.93 -5.25
C LYS A 93 -4.01 -1.79 -6.50
N GLU A 94 -5.10 -1.66 -7.24
CA GLU A 94 -5.21 -2.23 -8.58
C GLU A 94 -4.33 -1.45 -9.55
N VAL A 95 -3.57 -2.17 -10.36
CA VAL A 95 -2.77 -1.63 -11.46
C VAL A 95 -3.55 -1.92 -12.75
N LYS A 96 -4.12 -0.87 -13.35
CA LYS A 96 -4.95 -1.00 -14.56
C LYS A 96 -4.13 -1.24 -15.84
N GLU A 97 -2.84 -0.96 -15.78
CA GLU A 97 -1.90 -1.13 -16.87
C GLU A 97 -1.17 -2.47 -16.75
N ARG A 98 -0.54 -2.92 -17.83
CA ARG A 98 0.30 -4.13 -17.81
C ARG A 98 1.42 -3.95 -16.81
N GLN A 99 1.60 -4.91 -15.91
CA GLN A 99 2.64 -4.92 -14.87
C GLN A 99 4.04 -5.14 -15.47
N THR A 100 4.52 -4.19 -16.26
CA THR A 100 5.91 -4.18 -16.70
C THR A 100 6.81 -3.80 -15.53
N HIS A 101 8.08 -4.20 -15.63
CA HIS A 101 9.06 -3.91 -14.59
C HIS A 101 9.27 -2.40 -14.38
N GLN A 102 9.26 -1.61 -15.46
CA GLN A 102 9.34 -0.14 -15.38
C GLN A 102 8.16 0.45 -14.62
N LEU A 103 6.95 -0.04 -14.88
CA LEU A 103 5.76 0.45 -14.20
C LEU A 103 5.78 0.11 -12.71
N LEU A 104 6.12 -1.13 -12.34
CA LEU A 104 6.22 -1.52 -10.94
C LEU A 104 7.29 -0.70 -10.21
N GLY A 105 8.43 -0.49 -10.85
CA GLY A 105 9.49 0.38 -10.37
C GLY A 105 9.03 1.81 -10.08
N LYS A 106 8.38 2.44 -11.06
CA LYS A 106 7.80 3.77 -10.93
C LYS A 106 6.79 3.83 -9.77
N LEU A 107 5.89 2.86 -9.69
CA LEU A 107 4.86 2.82 -8.64
C LEU A 107 5.46 2.65 -7.25
N ILE A 108 6.53 1.86 -7.09
CA ILE A 108 7.25 1.72 -5.82
C ILE A 108 7.87 3.07 -5.42
N THR A 109 8.55 3.74 -6.34
CA THR A 109 9.16 5.06 -6.09
C THR A 109 8.11 6.10 -5.71
N GLU A 110 6.98 6.15 -6.44
CA GLU A 110 5.85 7.02 -6.12
C GLU A 110 5.32 6.74 -4.70
N ILE A 111 5.14 5.47 -4.33
CA ILE A 111 4.69 5.10 -2.97
C ILE A 111 5.71 5.54 -1.91
N HIS A 112 7.01 5.40 -2.16
CA HIS A 112 8.03 5.88 -1.22
C HIS A 112 7.98 7.41 -1.04
N GLN A 113 7.76 8.17 -2.11
CA GLN A 113 7.62 9.63 -2.07
C GLN A 113 6.34 10.06 -1.34
N ASP A 114 5.22 9.39 -1.65
CA ASP A 114 3.89 9.60 -1.07
C ASP A 114 3.86 9.51 0.46
N PHE A 115 4.72 8.66 1.02
CA PHE A 115 4.87 8.47 2.46
C PHE A 115 6.11 9.17 3.04
N SER A 116 6.82 9.97 2.25
CA SER A 116 8.02 10.71 2.65
C SER A 116 9.12 9.81 3.24
N ILE A 117 9.28 8.61 2.68
CA ILE A 117 10.26 7.61 3.12
C ILE A 117 11.36 7.32 2.09
N HIS A 118 11.31 7.91 0.90
CA HIS A 118 12.26 7.63 -0.19
C HIS A 118 13.74 7.65 0.26
N GLY A 119 14.18 8.69 0.99
CA GLY A 119 15.55 8.78 1.52
C GLY A 119 15.83 7.96 2.79
N LYS A 120 14.88 7.15 3.26
CA LYS A 120 14.97 6.34 4.50
C LYS A 120 14.91 4.84 4.24
N VAL A 121 14.59 4.44 3.01
CA VAL A 121 14.45 3.03 2.63
C VAL A 121 15.83 2.41 2.52
N ALA A 122 16.16 1.53 3.45
CA ALA A 122 17.42 0.79 3.45
C ALA A 122 17.40 -0.39 2.46
N ALA A 123 16.23 -1.01 2.29
CA ALA A 123 16.05 -2.11 1.37
C ALA A 123 14.57 -2.24 0.96
N THR A 124 14.35 -2.70 -0.27
CA THR A 124 13.04 -3.18 -0.72
C THR A 124 13.16 -4.65 -1.09
N THR A 125 12.35 -5.50 -0.45
CA THR A 125 12.26 -6.93 -0.75
C THR A 125 11.05 -7.20 -1.65
N THR A 126 11.25 -7.96 -2.71
CA THR A 126 10.17 -8.41 -3.59
C THR A 126 10.17 -9.92 -3.70
N ASP A 127 9.09 -10.48 -4.24
CA ASP A 127 9.15 -11.85 -4.72
C ASP A 127 10.06 -11.96 -5.95
N ASN A 128 10.40 -13.19 -6.34
CA ASN A 128 11.26 -13.46 -7.49
C ASN A 128 10.47 -13.45 -8.82
N GLY A 129 9.38 -12.69 -8.90
CA GLY A 129 8.65 -12.52 -10.15
C GLY A 129 9.58 -11.90 -11.21
N ALA A 130 9.53 -12.41 -12.44
CA ALA A 130 10.42 -11.96 -13.52
C ALA A 130 10.38 -10.43 -13.73
N ASN A 131 9.22 -9.81 -13.49
CA ASN A 131 9.06 -8.35 -13.56
C ASN A 131 9.83 -7.61 -12.45
N TYR A 132 9.96 -8.18 -11.25
CA TYR A 132 10.75 -7.55 -10.19
C TYR A 132 12.24 -7.73 -10.42
N VAL A 133 12.68 -8.91 -10.87
CA VAL A 133 14.10 -9.12 -11.24
C VAL A 133 14.53 -8.09 -12.29
N ALA A 134 13.72 -7.92 -13.35
CA ALA A 134 13.99 -6.91 -14.37
C ALA A 134 13.91 -5.46 -13.84
N ALA A 135 13.03 -5.18 -12.88
CA ALA A 135 12.90 -3.83 -12.32
C ALA A 135 14.14 -3.46 -11.52
N PHE A 136 14.56 -4.35 -10.62
CA PHE A 136 15.72 -4.10 -9.75
C PHE A 136 17.04 -4.10 -10.51
N ASN A 137 17.20 -4.94 -11.54
CA ASN A 137 18.38 -4.86 -12.41
C ASN A 137 18.47 -3.49 -13.10
N ALA A 138 17.36 -3.00 -13.67
CA ALA A 138 17.33 -1.67 -14.31
C ALA A 138 17.62 -0.52 -13.32
N PHE A 139 17.17 -0.63 -12.06
CA PHE A 139 17.52 0.36 -11.02
C PHE A 139 18.98 0.26 -10.57
N GLY A 140 19.54 -0.96 -10.49
CA GLY A 140 20.94 -1.17 -10.12
C GLY A 140 21.90 -0.60 -11.16
N GLU A 141 21.60 -0.81 -12.45
CA GLU A 141 22.40 -0.29 -13.57
C GLU A 141 22.38 1.25 -13.64
N ALA A 142 21.21 1.88 -13.44
CA ALA A 142 21.09 3.35 -13.48
C ALA A 142 21.88 4.08 -12.36
N ASN A 143 22.19 3.41 -11.25
CA ASN A 143 23.03 3.98 -10.19
C ASN A 143 24.53 3.84 -10.48
N GLN A 144 24.95 2.89 -11.31
CA GLN A 144 26.36 2.76 -11.74
C GLN A 144 26.76 3.91 -12.67
N ASP A 145 25.86 4.31 -13.57
CA ASP A 145 26.06 5.47 -14.47
C ASP A 145 26.19 6.82 -13.73
N GLN A 146 25.74 6.88 -12.46
CA GLN A 146 25.78 8.09 -11.63
C GLN A 146 27.01 8.16 -10.71
N GLU A 147 27.62 7.02 -10.39
CA GLU A 147 28.92 6.93 -9.69
C GLU A 147 30.12 7.13 -10.63
N ASP A 148 29.94 6.94 -11.95
CA ASP A 148 30.98 7.11 -12.97
C ASP A 148 31.10 8.55 -13.52
N LEU A 149 30.43 9.54 -12.91
CA LEU A 149 30.65 10.94 -13.26
C LEU A 149 32.01 11.41 -12.70
N PRO A 150 32.90 11.97 -13.54
CA PRO A 150 34.21 12.42 -13.06
C PRO A 150 34.03 13.49 -11.99
N VAL A 151 34.61 13.24 -10.83
CA VAL A 151 34.78 14.23 -9.78
C VAL A 151 35.88 15.18 -10.25
N ASP A 152 35.49 16.39 -10.69
CA ASP A 152 36.41 17.52 -10.84
C ASP A 152 36.94 17.96 -9.46
#